data_AF-A0A258C4Z8-F1
#
_entry.id   AF-A0A258C4Z8-F1
#
_cell.length_a   1.000
_cell.length_b   1.000
_cell.length_c   1.000
_cell.angle_alpha   90.00
_cell.angle_beta   90.00
_cell.angle_gamma   90.00
#
_symmetry.space_group_name_H-M   'P 1'
#
loop_
_entity.id
_entity.type
_entity.pdbx_description
1 polymer ?
#
loop_
_entity_poly.entity_id
_entity_poly.type
_entity_poly.pdbx_seq_one_letter_code
_entity_poly.pdbx_strand_id
1 'polypeptide(L)'
;AIQGGVDVPAYLGARATFVLGGFGGHAGRTLRAGDLLPVVEAQADPGKLAALPEGARPTYVNAWVIGALYGPHGAPDFFTADAIAEFFAAPWEVHYNSNRLGVRLKGPQPSWAREDGGEAGLHPSNVHDCEYAVGSVNFTGDFPVILTQDGPSLGGFVCPVTIPKSELWKVGQLRPGDHIRFVPMSFDEALAAEQAQDALFADLAPRELPAVHLGRKLADDAIAIVHRQQNAGLDVVYRQAGDKYLLLEYGDNVLDLAYRLRVHALMESLKAEPVPGIVELSPGVRSLQINFDSRVAHVDRVVAALAEREAALPDTEHLAVNTRVLRLPMAFEDSDTLAAVARYRQSVRDTAPWLPSNTEFMRRINGLPSVDAVRDTLYQARYLTLGLGDVYLGAPCAVPVDPRHRLLTSKYSPARTFTPEGTVGIGGVYMCIYGMDSPGGYQLVGRTVPIWNS
;
A
#
# COMPACT_ATOMS: atom_id res chain seq x y z
N ALA A 1 -0.02 23.04 18.50
CA ALA A 1 0.83 23.83 17.58
C ALA A 1 1.53 24.92 18.38
N ILE A 2 2.68 25.40 17.91
CA ILE A 2 3.39 26.56 18.47
C ILE A 2 3.49 27.58 17.34
N GLN A 3 3.36 28.87 17.65
CA GLN A 3 3.52 29.93 16.65
C GLN A 3 4.92 29.87 16.02
N GLY A 4 5.02 30.04 14.70
CA GLY A 4 6.27 29.87 13.94
C GLY A 4 6.60 28.40 13.62
N GLY A 5 6.18 27.47 14.48
CA GLY A 5 6.46 26.05 14.33
C GLY A 5 7.78 25.62 14.95
N VAL A 6 8.04 24.32 14.92
CA VAL A 6 9.26 23.73 15.47
C VAL A 6 10.37 23.79 14.42
N ASP A 7 11.54 24.28 14.81
CA ASP A 7 12.70 24.40 13.92
C ASP A 7 13.49 23.09 13.87
N VAL A 8 13.09 22.19 12.98
CA VAL A 8 13.81 20.93 12.72
C VAL A 8 14.27 20.90 11.26
N PRO A 9 15.42 20.25 10.97
CA PRO A 9 15.91 20.14 9.61
C PRO A 9 14.90 19.40 8.74
N ALA A 10 14.78 19.82 7.49
CA ALA A 10 14.01 19.08 6.51
C ALA A 10 14.82 17.86 6.02
N TYR A 11 14.12 16.76 5.79
CA TYR A 11 14.63 15.56 5.16
C TYR A 11 13.68 15.18 4.03
N LEU A 12 14.22 14.95 2.82
CA LEU A 12 13.43 14.76 1.58
C LEU A 12 12.30 15.80 1.40
N GLY A 13 12.59 17.06 1.74
CA GLY A 13 11.64 18.18 1.59
C GLY A 13 10.60 18.33 2.71
N ALA A 14 10.57 17.44 3.71
CA ALA A 14 9.60 17.47 4.80
C ALA A 14 10.24 17.53 6.20
N ARG A 15 9.48 18.01 7.18
CA ARG A 15 9.85 18.01 8.61
C ARG A 15 9.16 16.90 9.42
N ALA A 16 8.37 16.06 8.77
CA ALA A 16 7.68 14.95 9.42
C ALA A 16 8.68 13.89 9.91
N THR A 17 8.40 13.28 11.05
CA THR A 17 9.21 12.16 11.57
C THR A 17 8.66 10.85 11.02
N PHE A 18 9.49 10.07 10.32
CA PHE A 18 9.21 8.66 10.08
C PHE A 18 10.01 7.83 11.08
N VAL A 19 9.35 7.48 12.20
CA VAL A 19 10.01 6.89 13.36
C VAL A 19 10.67 5.56 13.03
N LEU A 20 10.01 4.74 12.20
CA LEU A 20 10.53 3.42 11.84
C LEU A 20 11.78 3.56 10.96
N GLY A 21 11.80 4.52 10.04
CA GLY A 21 12.97 4.82 9.19
C GLY A 21 14.07 5.60 9.90
N GLY A 22 13.83 6.11 11.12
CA GLY A 22 14.84 6.80 11.91
C GLY A 22 15.25 8.18 11.36
N PHE A 23 14.38 8.85 10.58
CA PHE A 23 14.69 10.15 9.98
C PHE A 23 13.54 11.16 10.06
N GLY A 24 13.89 12.43 9.79
CA GLY A 24 12.99 13.57 9.87
C GLY A 24 12.65 14.00 11.30
N GLY A 25 11.94 15.12 11.43
CA GLY A 25 11.56 15.71 12.73
C GLY A 25 12.74 15.90 13.70
N HIS A 26 12.51 15.68 14.99
CA HIS A 26 13.56 15.77 16.00
C HIS A 26 14.38 14.47 16.07
N ALA A 27 15.52 14.46 15.37
CA ALA A 27 16.49 13.36 15.36
C ALA A 27 15.88 11.99 14.95
N GLY A 28 14.86 11.98 14.09
CA GLY A 28 14.30 10.74 13.55
C GLY A 28 13.48 9.91 14.53
N ARG A 29 13.11 10.45 15.70
CA ARG A 29 12.50 9.67 16.79
C ARG A 29 11.38 10.43 17.52
N THR A 30 10.70 9.71 18.40
CA THR A 30 9.82 10.31 19.40
C THR A 30 10.61 11.14 20.42
N LEU A 31 9.93 12.11 21.03
CA LEU A 31 10.52 12.95 22.06
C LEU A 31 10.88 12.13 23.31
N ARG A 32 11.94 12.56 24.00
CA ARG A 32 12.45 11.99 25.23
C ARG A 32 12.63 13.09 26.28
N ALA A 33 12.63 12.68 27.55
CA ALA A 33 12.92 13.60 28.64
C ALA A 33 14.30 14.24 28.45
N GLY A 34 14.36 15.58 28.55
CA GLY A 34 15.59 16.35 28.32
C GLY A 34 15.78 16.88 26.90
N ASP A 35 14.91 16.52 25.94
CA ASP A 35 14.97 17.09 24.60
C ASP A 35 14.72 18.61 24.63
N LEU A 36 15.54 19.36 23.90
CA LEU A 36 15.38 20.79 23.67
C LEU A 36 14.98 21.00 22.20
N LEU A 37 13.80 21.56 21.97
CA LEU A 37 13.28 21.82 20.64
C LEU A 37 13.33 23.32 20.34
N PRO A 38 14.14 23.76 19.36
CA PRO A 38 14.11 25.14 18.92
C PRO A 38 12.77 25.43 18.22
N VAL A 39 12.33 26.68 18.36
CA VAL A 39 11.09 27.20 17.77
C VAL A 39 11.50 28.26 16.76
N VAL A 40 10.83 28.28 15.61
CA VAL A 40 11.06 29.33 14.62
C VAL A 40 10.55 30.66 15.20
N GLU A 41 11.43 31.66 15.30
CA GLU A 41 11.03 32.99 15.74
C GLU A 41 9.97 33.57 14.79
N ALA A 42 8.84 33.98 15.37
CA ALA A 42 7.74 34.57 14.62
C ALA A 42 7.12 35.74 15.41
N GLN A 43 6.76 36.81 14.72
CA GLN A 43 6.03 37.93 15.32
C GLN A 43 4.63 37.48 15.72
N ALA A 44 4.20 37.79 16.95
CA ALA A 44 2.87 37.46 17.47
C ALA A 44 1.76 37.92 16.51
N ASP A 45 0.89 37.00 16.11
CA ASP A 45 -0.24 37.26 15.20
C ASP A 45 -1.53 36.88 15.95
N PRO A 46 -2.23 37.86 16.55
CA PRO A 46 -3.43 37.60 17.36
C PRO A 46 -4.54 36.87 16.60
N GLY A 47 -4.65 37.06 15.28
CA GLY A 47 -5.65 36.38 14.45
C GLY A 47 -5.42 34.87 14.36
N LYS A 48 -4.15 34.43 14.37
CA LYS A 48 -3.76 33.01 14.38
C LYS A 48 -3.84 32.34 15.76
N LEU A 49 -4.12 33.11 16.80
CA LEU A 49 -4.26 32.65 18.19
C LEU A 49 -5.72 32.56 18.64
N ALA A 50 -6.68 32.79 17.73
CA ALA A 50 -8.10 32.71 18.03
C ALA A 50 -8.56 31.27 18.36
N ALA A 51 -9.51 31.14 19.27
CA ALA A 51 -10.10 29.85 19.61
C ALA A 51 -11.02 29.36 18.47
N LEU A 52 -10.90 28.08 18.12
CA LEU A 52 -11.77 27.46 17.12
C LEU A 52 -13.23 27.44 17.62
N PRO A 53 -14.22 27.92 16.82
CA PRO A 53 -15.63 27.83 17.17
C PRO A 53 -16.06 26.39 17.49
N GLU A 54 -17.02 26.22 18.40
CA GLU A 54 -17.45 24.88 18.84
C GLU A 54 -17.95 24.02 17.68
N GLY A 55 -18.78 24.58 16.79
CA GLY A 55 -19.28 23.89 15.59
C GLY A 55 -18.23 23.57 14.52
N ALA A 56 -17.00 24.09 14.67
CA ALA A 56 -15.87 23.78 13.79
C ALA A 56 -14.97 22.66 14.38
N ARG A 57 -15.25 22.19 15.61
CA ARG A 57 -14.46 21.14 16.27
C ARG A 57 -15.00 19.76 15.89
N PRO A 58 -14.12 18.78 15.61
CA PRO A 58 -14.55 17.41 15.37
C PRO A 58 -15.08 16.75 16.66
N THR A 59 -16.04 15.86 16.50
CA THR A 59 -16.57 15.02 17.59
C THR A 59 -15.74 13.75 17.73
N TYR A 60 -15.31 13.44 18.96
CA TYR A 60 -14.57 12.22 19.28
C TYR A 60 -15.48 11.20 19.95
N VAL A 61 -15.53 10.00 19.39
CA VAL A 61 -16.36 8.88 19.86
C VAL A 61 -15.51 7.61 19.99
N ASN A 62 -16.11 6.52 20.43
CA ASN A 62 -15.51 5.17 20.45
C ASN A 62 -16.18 4.20 19.47
N ALA A 63 -17.30 4.61 18.87
CA ALA A 63 -18.00 3.91 17.80
C ALA A 63 -18.07 4.83 16.58
N TRP A 64 -17.25 4.52 15.57
CA TRP A 64 -17.00 5.37 14.42
C TRP A 64 -17.78 4.90 13.19
N VAL A 65 -18.29 5.86 12.43
CA VAL A 65 -18.79 5.64 11.07
C VAL A 65 -17.80 6.29 10.12
N ILE A 66 -17.21 5.49 9.24
CA ILE A 66 -16.14 5.91 8.33
C ILE A 66 -16.59 5.66 6.89
N GLY A 67 -16.64 6.73 6.10
CA GLY A 67 -16.86 6.66 4.66
C GLY A 67 -15.72 5.93 3.96
N ALA A 68 -16.03 5.13 2.95
CA ALA A 68 -15.05 4.42 2.15
C ALA A 68 -15.52 4.30 0.69
N LEU A 69 -14.60 4.56 -0.24
CA LEU A 69 -14.83 4.36 -1.67
C LEU A 69 -14.62 2.89 -2.00
N TYR A 70 -15.47 2.34 -2.87
CA TYR A 70 -15.35 0.98 -3.33
C TYR A 70 -14.21 0.82 -4.33
N GLY A 71 -13.35 -0.18 -4.14
CA GLY A 71 -12.19 -0.45 -4.97
C GLY A 71 -10.83 -0.26 -4.25
N PRO A 72 -9.74 -0.72 -4.90
CA PRO A 72 -9.70 -1.22 -6.28
C PRO A 72 -10.11 -2.70 -6.45
N HIS A 73 -9.93 -3.53 -5.42
CA HIS A 73 -10.04 -5.00 -5.52
C HIS A 73 -11.33 -5.51 -4.88
N GLY A 74 -12.48 -5.17 -5.45
CA GLY A 74 -13.80 -5.62 -4.99
C GLY A 74 -14.25 -6.97 -5.57
N ALA A 75 -15.56 -7.16 -5.57
CA ALA A 75 -16.26 -8.22 -6.28
C ALA A 75 -16.48 -7.82 -7.76
N PRO A 76 -16.64 -8.79 -8.67
CA PRO A 76 -16.60 -10.24 -8.45
C PRO A 76 -15.18 -10.83 -8.57
N ASP A 77 -14.17 -10.02 -8.85
CA ASP A 77 -12.83 -10.50 -9.24
C ASP A 77 -12.08 -11.17 -8.09
N PHE A 78 -12.17 -10.61 -6.87
CA PHE A 78 -11.36 -11.02 -5.72
C PHE A 78 -12.21 -11.47 -4.54
N PHE A 79 -13.31 -10.78 -4.29
CA PHE A 79 -14.27 -11.08 -3.24
C PHE A 79 -15.59 -11.52 -3.85
N THR A 80 -16.35 -12.34 -3.13
CA THR A 80 -17.76 -12.58 -3.49
C THR A 80 -18.59 -11.32 -3.22
N ALA A 81 -19.74 -11.17 -3.88
CA ALA A 81 -20.68 -10.09 -3.58
C ALA A 81 -21.14 -10.12 -2.11
N ASP A 82 -21.36 -11.32 -1.55
CA ASP A 82 -21.72 -11.53 -0.15
C ASP A 82 -20.62 -11.07 0.80
N ALA A 83 -19.34 -11.32 0.48
CA ALA A 83 -18.22 -10.83 1.30
C ALA A 83 -18.15 -9.30 1.33
N ILE A 84 -18.45 -8.63 0.21
CA ILE A 84 -18.50 -7.16 0.17
C ILE A 84 -19.71 -6.63 0.94
N ALA A 85 -20.88 -7.26 0.79
CA ALA A 85 -22.06 -6.91 1.56
C ALA A 85 -21.81 -7.08 3.08
N GLU A 86 -21.18 -8.19 3.47
CA GLU A 86 -20.77 -8.46 4.84
C GLU A 86 -19.73 -7.45 5.34
N PHE A 87 -18.75 -7.05 4.51
CA PHE A 87 -17.77 -6.02 4.87
C PHE A 87 -18.44 -4.71 5.29
N PHE A 88 -19.41 -4.23 4.51
CA PHE A 88 -20.21 -3.04 4.82
C PHE A 88 -21.33 -3.30 5.85
N ALA A 89 -21.66 -4.55 6.19
CA ALA A 89 -22.60 -4.96 7.24
C ALA A 89 -21.93 -5.26 8.62
N ALA A 90 -20.62 -5.51 8.58
CA ALA A 90 -19.66 -5.79 9.63
C ALA A 90 -19.44 -4.67 10.69
N PRO A 91 -19.63 -4.83 12.01
CA PRO A 91 -18.85 -4.02 12.94
C PRO A 91 -17.40 -4.53 12.98
N TRP A 92 -16.44 -3.61 12.91
CA TRP A 92 -15.00 -3.92 12.96
C TRP A 92 -14.41 -3.42 14.27
N GLU A 93 -13.68 -4.26 15.01
CA GLU A 93 -12.99 -3.88 16.25
C GLU A 93 -11.53 -3.56 15.97
N VAL A 94 -11.02 -2.44 16.51
CA VAL A 94 -9.61 -2.07 16.40
C VAL A 94 -8.74 -3.00 17.24
N HIS A 95 -7.81 -3.70 16.59
CA HIS A 95 -6.88 -4.61 17.23
C HIS A 95 -5.77 -3.85 17.97
N TYR A 96 -5.26 -4.41 19.08
CA TYR A 96 -4.18 -3.81 19.90
C TYR A 96 -2.85 -3.59 19.16
N ASN A 97 -2.68 -4.22 17.99
CA ASN A 97 -1.45 -4.20 17.22
C ASN A 97 -1.58 -3.20 16.06
N SER A 98 -1.93 -1.98 16.42
CA SER A 98 -2.23 -0.87 15.53
C SER A 98 -1.31 0.30 15.84
N ASN A 99 -0.77 0.93 14.81
CA ASN A 99 0.13 2.08 14.93
C ASN A 99 0.09 2.93 13.64
N ARG A 100 1.07 3.81 13.47
CA ARG A 100 1.17 4.70 12.29
C ARG A 100 1.46 3.98 10.96
N LEU A 101 1.86 2.70 11.00
CA LEU A 101 2.04 1.87 9.80
C LEU A 101 0.68 1.36 9.30
N GLY A 102 -0.24 1.12 10.23
CA GLY A 102 -1.59 0.69 9.90
C GLY A 102 -2.41 0.34 11.13
N VAL A 103 -3.73 0.44 10.97
CA VAL A 103 -4.72 0.11 12.00
C VAL A 103 -5.33 -1.24 11.67
N ARG A 104 -4.98 -2.27 12.46
CA ARG A 104 -5.46 -3.64 12.26
C ARG A 104 -6.86 -3.79 12.81
N LEU A 105 -7.67 -4.59 12.12
CA LEU A 105 -9.07 -4.79 12.47
C LEU A 105 -9.35 -6.26 12.76
N LYS A 106 -10.30 -6.51 13.67
CA LYS A 106 -10.95 -7.80 13.87
C LYS A 106 -12.37 -7.71 13.33
N GLY A 107 -12.81 -8.73 12.63
CA GLY A 107 -14.14 -8.78 12.05
C GLY A 107 -14.33 -10.08 11.25
N PRO A 108 -15.32 -10.12 10.35
CA PRO A 108 -15.62 -11.31 9.56
C PRO A 108 -14.45 -11.69 8.65
N GLN A 109 -14.29 -12.99 8.43
CA GLN A 109 -13.37 -13.51 7.43
C GLN A 109 -14.02 -13.41 6.05
N PRO A 110 -13.31 -12.91 5.03
CA PRO A 110 -13.89 -12.77 3.69
C PRO A 110 -14.09 -14.14 3.04
N SER A 111 -15.11 -14.23 2.18
CA SER A 111 -15.17 -15.29 1.17
C SER A 111 -14.57 -14.80 -0.16
N TRP A 112 -13.72 -15.63 -0.74
CA TRP A 112 -12.91 -15.31 -1.91
C TRP A 112 -13.60 -15.77 -3.19
N ALA A 113 -13.46 -15.01 -4.28
CA ALA A 113 -13.98 -15.38 -5.59
C ALA A 113 -13.05 -16.28 -6.41
N ARG A 114 -11.88 -16.59 -5.85
CA ARG A 114 -10.81 -17.39 -6.47
C ARG A 114 -10.20 -18.35 -5.46
N GLU A 115 -9.67 -19.46 -5.95
CA GLU A 115 -9.08 -20.52 -5.11
C GLU A 115 -7.66 -20.17 -4.62
N ASP A 116 -6.90 -19.40 -5.40
CA ASP A 116 -5.56 -18.93 -5.06
C ASP A 116 -5.20 -17.65 -5.83
N GLY A 117 -3.98 -17.12 -5.59
CA GLY A 117 -3.43 -15.94 -6.28
C GLY A 117 -2.39 -16.29 -7.37
N GLY A 118 -2.28 -17.56 -7.77
CA GLY A 118 -1.35 -18.03 -8.80
C GLY A 118 0.12 -17.70 -8.50
N GLU A 119 0.85 -17.20 -9.51
CA GLU A 119 2.27 -16.82 -9.40
C GLU A 119 2.53 -15.72 -8.37
N ALA A 120 1.52 -14.94 -7.97
CA ALA A 120 1.66 -13.92 -6.94
C ALA A 120 1.65 -14.47 -5.50
N GLY A 121 1.23 -15.71 -5.33
CA GLY A 121 1.14 -16.40 -4.05
C GLY A 121 -0.14 -17.22 -3.92
N LEU A 122 -0.09 -18.25 -3.08
CA LEU A 122 -1.16 -19.25 -2.99
C LEU A 122 -2.39 -18.80 -2.20
N HIS A 123 -2.30 -17.73 -1.43
CA HIS A 123 -3.47 -17.23 -0.73
C HIS A 123 -4.37 -16.47 -1.72
N PRO A 124 -5.71 -16.65 -1.70
CA PRO A 124 -6.64 -15.91 -2.56
C PRO A 124 -6.61 -14.38 -2.41
N SER A 125 -5.93 -13.85 -1.40
CA SER A 125 -5.72 -12.41 -1.27
C SER A 125 -4.47 -11.92 -1.98
N ASN A 126 -3.59 -12.80 -2.44
CA ASN A 126 -2.33 -12.44 -3.08
C ASN A 126 -2.54 -11.92 -4.51
N VAL A 127 -1.95 -10.78 -4.82
CA VAL A 127 -1.95 -10.19 -6.16
C VAL A 127 -0.53 -9.88 -6.59
N HIS A 128 -0.33 -9.79 -7.90
CA HIS A 128 0.90 -9.24 -8.44
C HIS A 128 1.13 -7.86 -7.83
N ASP A 129 2.28 -7.69 -7.19
CA ASP A 129 2.48 -6.58 -6.27
C ASP A 129 2.23 -5.23 -6.99
N CYS A 130 1.41 -4.42 -6.34
CA CYS A 130 0.91 -3.15 -6.83
C CYS A 130 0.99 -2.12 -5.72
N GLU A 131 1.01 -0.85 -6.08
CA GLU A 131 1.06 0.25 -5.12
C GLU A 131 -0.30 0.43 -4.42
N TYR A 132 -0.24 0.77 -3.14
CA TYR A 132 -1.41 1.02 -2.31
C TYR A 132 -1.70 2.50 -2.16
N ALA A 133 -2.99 2.83 -2.16
CA ALA A 133 -3.44 4.14 -1.75
C ALA A 133 -3.38 4.27 -0.22
N VAL A 134 -2.98 5.45 0.25
CA VAL A 134 -3.14 5.80 1.66
C VAL A 134 -4.63 5.74 2.02
N GLY A 135 -4.98 4.98 3.06
CA GLY A 135 -6.37 4.72 3.46
C GLY A 135 -6.96 3.43 2.91
N SER A 136 -6.25 2.68 2.05
CA SER A 136 -6.72 1.37 1.61
C SER A 136 -6.88 0.41 2.78
N VAL A 137 -7.96 -0.37 2.77
CA VAL A 137 -8.16 -1.47 3.71
C VAL A 137 -7.58 -2.74 3.10
N ASN A 138 -6.35 -3.07 3.48
CA ASN A 138 -5.57 -4.14 2.88
C ASN A 138 -5.80 -5.48 3.59
N PHE A 139 -6.04 -6.56 2.84
CA PHE A 139 -6.27 -7.90 3.39
C PHE A 139 -4.99 -8.75 3.36
N THR A 140 -4.20 -8.69 4.44
CA THR A 140 -2.97 -9.49 4.60
C THR A 140 -3.28 -10.95 4.94
N GLY A 141 -3.62 -11.73 3.92
CA GLY A 141 -4.32 -13.01 4.11
C GLY A 141 -5.81 -12.76 4.35
N ASP A 142 -6.37 -13.30 5.42
CA ASP A 142 -7.77 -13.11 5.82
C ASP A 142 -7.98 -11.92 6.78
N PHE A 143 -6.91 -11.16 7.08
CA PHE A 143 -6.90 -10.15 8.13
C PHE A 143 -6.75 -8.74 7.55
N PRO A 144 -7.73 -7.84 7.78
CA PRO A 144 -7.68 -6.47 7.28
C PRO A 144 -6.83 -5.53 8.14
N VAL A 145 -6.16 -4.61 7.47
CA VAL A 145 -5.42 -3.49 8.05
C VAL A 145 -5.66 -2.22 7.23
N ILE A 146 -6.03 -1.13 7.89
CA ILE A 146 -6.12 0.20 7.26
C ILE A 146 -4.70 0.72 7.11
N LEU A 147 -4.25 0.99 5.89
CA LEU A 147 -2.93 1.55 5.62
C LEU A 147 -2.93 3.06 5.88
N THR A 148 -2.03 3.53 6.75
CA THR A 148 -1.98 4.94 7.19
C THR A 148 -0.71 5.63 6.69
N GLN A 149 -0.40 6.82 7.19
CA GLN A 149 0.63 7.71 6.60
C GLN A 149 2.06 7.16 6.66
N ASP A 150 2.40 6.34 7.66
CA ASP A 150 3.69 5.63 7.68
C ASP A 150 3.53 4.19 7.15
N GLY A 151 2.45 3.91 6.42
CA GLY A 151 2.10 2.60 5.92
C GLY A 151 2.90 2.16 4.70
N PRO A 152 2.78 0.88 4.33
CA PRO A 152 3.45 0.31 3.17
C PRO A 152 2.91 0.91 1.87
N SER A 153 3.76 1.04 0.85
CA SER A 153 3.36 1.49 -0.50
C SER A 153 3.12 0.30 -1.42
N LEU A 154 4.16 -0.38 -1.89
CA LEU A 154 4.04 -1.50 -2.81
C LEU A 154 3.85 -2.80 -2.02
N GLY A 155 2.88 -3.60 -2.44
CA GLY A 155 2.65 -4.92 -1.86
C GLY A 155 1.64 -5.73 -2.65
N GLY A 156 1.53 -7.02 -2.33
CA GLY A 156 0.73 -7.94 -3.13
C GLY A 156 -0.37 -8.63 -2.37
N PHE A 157 -1.24 -7.81 -1.80
CA PHE A 157 -2.51 -8.17 -1.19
C PHE A 157 -3.64 -7.27 -1.72
N VAL A 158 -4.86 -7.79 -1.79
CA VAL A 158 -6.04 -7.05 -2.26
C VAL A 158 -6.54 -6.01 -1.25
N CYS A 159 -7.22 -4.99 -1.78
CA CYS A 159 -7.83 -3.89 -1.05
C CYS A 159 -9.25 -3.62 -1.61
N PRO A 160 -10.34 -4.04 -0.95
CA PRO A 160 -11.69 -3.89 -1.48
C PRO A 160 -12.25 -2.46 -1.37
N VAL A 161 -11.71 -1.64 -0.46
CA VAL A 161 -12.13 -0.26 -0.26
C VAL A 161 -10.96 0.64 0.09
N THR A 162 -11.12 1.95 -0.12
CA THR A 162 -10.17 2.98 0.29
C THR A 162 -10.89 4.13 1.01
N ILE A 163 -10.43 4.47 2.21
CA ILE A 163 -10.96 5.57 3.01
C ILE A 163 -10.50 6.89 2.39
N PRO A 164 -11.41 7.83 2.06
CA PRO A 164 -11.03 9.07 1.42
C PRO A 164 -10.25 9.98 2.37
N LYS A 165 -9.50 10.92 1.81
CA LYS A 165 -8.66 11.86 2.58
C LYS A 165 -9.43 12.58 3.68
N SER A 166 -10.67 12.98 3.39
CA SER A 166 -11.54 13.70 4.33
C SER A 166 -11.99 12.86 5.53
N GLU A 167 -11.87 11.54 5.47
CA GLU A 167 -12.27 10.60 6.53
C GLU A 167 -11.07 10.04 7.31
N LEU A 168 -9.85 10.13 6.77
CA LEU A 168 -8.63 9.57 7.39
C LEU A 168 -8.31 10.13 8.77
N TRP A 169 -8.76 11.34 9.10
CA TRP A 169 -8.54 11.90 10.45
C TRP A 169 -9.24 11.05 11.53
N LYS A 170 -10.37 10.40 11.22
CA LYS A 170 -11.08 9.48 12.13
C LYS A 170 -10.20 8.28 12.47
N VAL A 171 -9.51 7.73 11.46
CA VAL A 171 -8.55 6.62 11.61
C VAL A 171 -7.42 7.01 12.58
N GLY A 172 -6.96 8.26 12.51
CA GLY A 172 -5.95 8.81 13.43
C GLY A 172 -6.39 8.94 14.89
N GLN A 173 -7.69 8.77 15.20
CA GLN A 173 -8.25 8.84 16.56
C GLN A 173 -8.62 7.47 17.15
N LEU A 174 -8.50 6.41 16.35
CA LEU A 174 -8.86 5.06 16.76
C LEU A 174 -7.94 4.54 17.86
N ARG A 175 -8.55 3.87 18.84
CA ARG A 175 -7.87 3.19 19.94
C ARG A 175 -8.20 1.70 19.92
N PRO A 176 -7.32 0.81 20.41
CA PRO A 176 -7.65 -0.59 20.61
C PRO A 176 -8.98 -0.76 21.35
N GLY A 177 -9.88 -1.57 20.80
CA GLY A 177 -11.24 -1.78 21.32
C GLY A 177 -12.32 -0.83 20.78
N ASP A 178 -11.95 0.23 20.05
CA ASP A 178 -12.92 1.05 19.32
C ASP A 178 -13.62 0.21 18.23
N HIS A 179 -14.86 0.56 17.93
CA HIS A 179 -15.65 -0.09 16.88
C HIS A 179 -15.80 0.83 15.67
N ILE A 180 -15.74 0.26 14.49
CA ILE A 180 -15.86 0.96 13.21
C ILE A 180 -16.97 0.33 12.38
N ARG A 181 -17.73 1.19 11.71
CA ARG A 181 -18.62 0.82 10.61
C ARG A 181 -18.16 1.52 9.34
N PHE A 182 -17.78 0.74 8.32
CA PHE A 182 -17.54 1.29 6.99
C PHE A 182 -18.88 1.56 6.31
N VAL A 183 -18.95 2.67 5.58
CA VAL A 183 -20.12 3.05 4.81
C VAL A 183 -19.67 3.49 3.42
N PRO A 184 -20.34 3.03 2.34
CA PRO A 184 -20.00 3.44 0.98
C PRO A 184 -20.08 4.95 0.81
N MET A 185 -19.10 5.51 0.12
CA MET A 185 -19.04 6.92 -0.24
C MET A 185 -18.64 7.04 -1.71
N SER A 186 -19.33 7.90 -2.45
CA SER A 186 -19.00 8.19 -3.85
C SER A 186 -17.77 9.11 -3.94
N PHE A 187 -17.18 9.18 -5.12
CA PHE A 187 -16.08 10.11 -5.40
C PHE A 187 -16.49 11.57 -5.16
N ASP A 188 -17.65 11.99 -5.67
CA ASP A 188 -18.15 13.36 -5.56
C ASP A 188 -18.42 13.77 -4.10
N GLU A 189 -18.97 12.87 -3.29
CA GLU A 189 -19.15 13.13 -1.86
C GLU A 189 -17.79 13.30 -1.16
N ALA A 190 -16.80 12.47 -1.50
CA ALA A 190 -15.47 12.57 -0.89
C ALA A 190 -14.77 13.87 -1.26
N LEU A 191 -14.88 14.30 -2.53
CA LEU A 191 -14.38 15.58 -3.02
C LEU A 191 -15.09 16.74 -2.34
N ALA A 192 -16.42 16.72 -2.23
CA ALA A 192 -17.19 17.75 -1.54
C ALA A 192 -16.81 17.85 -0.05
N ALA A 193 -16.56 16.71 0.61
CA ALA A 193 -16.11 16.66 1.99
C ALA A 193 -14.71 17.26 2.17
N GLU A 194 -13.78 16.98 1.26
CA GLU A 194 -12.45 17.60 1.29
C GLU A 194 -12.52 19.10 1.01
N GLN A 195 -13.30 19.55 0.03
CA GLN A 195 -13.49 20.97 -0.27
C GLN A 195 -14.09 21.73 0.93
N ALA A 196 -15.04 21.12 1.64
CA ALA A 196 -15.59 21.68 2.86
C ALA A 196 -14.56 21.75 3.98
N GLN A 197 -13.66 20.75 4.12
CA GLN A 197 -12.55 20.81 5.06
C GLN A 197 -11.51 21.88 4.69
N ASP A 198 -11.15 22.01 3.42
CA ASP A 198 -10.26 23.08 2.94
C ASP A 198 -10.87 24.45 3.23
N ALA A 199 -12.18 24.62 2.99
CA ALA A 199 -12.89 25.85 3.31
C ALA A 199 -12.98 26.12 4.82
N LEU A 200 -13.08 25.08 5.66
CA LEU A 200 -13.00 25.19 7.12
C LEU A 200 -11.59 25.63 7.55
N PHE A 201 -10.53 25.08 6.97
CA PHE A 201 -9.16 25.45 7.35
C PHE A 201 -8.76 26.85 6.88
N ALA A 202 -9.39 27.33 5.80
CA ALA A 202 -9.12 28.67 5.27
C ALA A 202 -9.65 29.81 6.15
N ASP A 203 -10.84 29.66 6.75
CA ASP A 203 -11.49 30.73 7.52
C ASP A 203 -11.92 30.33 8.95
N LEU A 204 -11.72 29.06 9.34
CA LEU A 204 -12.06 28.49 10.64
C LEU A 204 -13.56 28.55 10.97
N ALA A 205 -14.43 28.74 9.98
CA ALA A 205 -15.87 28.80 10.16
C ALA A 205 -16.49 27.39 10.09
N PRO A 206 -17.52 27.09 10.92
CA PRO A 206 -18.24 25.83 10.85
C PRO A 206 -18.73 25.50 9.43
N ARG A 207 -18.60 24.23 9.05
CA ARG A 207 -19.05 23.69 7.76
C ARG A 207 -19.91 22.45 7.98
N GLU A 208 -20.94 22.31 7.17
CA GLU A 208 -21.62 21.02 7.02
C GLU A 208 -20.77 20.14 6.10
N LEU A 209 -20.42 18.95 6.58
CA LEU A 209 -19.75 17.92 5.79
C LEU A 209 -20.80 16.97 5.22
N PRO A 210 -20.59 16.39 4.02
CA PRO A 210 -21.41 15.31 3.50
C PRO A 210 -21.61 14.23 4.56
N ALA A 211 -22.87 14.01 4.92
CA ALA A 211 -23.19 13.14 6.04
C ALA A 211 -23.13 11.67 5.60
N VAL A 212 -22.28 10.89 6.26
CA VAL A 212 -22.20 9.44 6.07
C VAL A 212 -22.97 8.77 7.20
N HIS A 213 -24.08 8.12 6.87
CA HIS A 213 -24.98 7.51 7.85
C HIS A 213 -24.99 5.98 7.78
N LEU A 214 -25.22 5.36 8.94
CA LEU A 214 -25.39 3.91 9.06
C LEU A 214 -26.53 3.40 8.18
N GLY A 215 -26.36 2.20 7.62
CA GLY A 215 -27.39 1.51 6.83
C GLY A 215 -27.37 1.82 5.34
N ARG A 216 -26.54 2.78 4.88
CA ARG A 216 -26.29 2.97 3.45
C ARG A 216 -25.65 1.72 2.87
N LYS A 217 -26.22 1.24 1.76
CA LYS A 217 -25.74 0.08 1.01
C LYS A 217 -24.91 0.53 -0.18
N LEU A 218 -24.02 -0.34 -0.61
CA LEU A 218 -23.34 -0.18 -1.89
C LEU A 218 -24.41 -0.27 -2.99
N ALA A 219 -24.32 0.54 -4.03
CA ALA A 219 -25.26 0.46 -5.14
C ALA A 219 -25.14 -0.92 -5.82
N ASP A 220 -26.26 -1.47 -6.30
CA ASP A 220 -26.29 -2.82 -6.87
C ASP A 220 -25.43 -2.94 -8.14
N ASP A 221 -25.18 -1.82 -8.82
CA ASP A 221 -24.35 -1.67 -10.01
C ASP A 221 -22.94 -1.11 -9.72
N ALA A 222 -22.58 -0.93 -8.44
CA ALA A 222 -21.27 -0.40 -8.08
C ALA A 222 -20.17 -1.38 -8.49
N ILE A 223 -19.26 -0.92 -9.34
CA ILE A 223 -18.07 -1.63 -9.76
C ILE A 223 -16.84 -0.79 -9.45
N ALA A 224 -15.75 -1.44 -9.05
CA ALA A 224 -14.49 -0.75 -8.80
C ALA A 224 -13.80 -0.29 -10.11
N ILE A 225 -14.18 -0.88 -11.25
CA ILE A 225 -13.64 -0.56 -12.58
C ILE A 225 -14.39 0.65 -13.13
N VAL A 226 -13.72 1.79 -13.22
CA VAL A 226 -14.29 3.06 -13.71
C VAL A 226 -14.11 3.23 -15.22
N HIS A 227 -13.16 2.53 -15.82
CA HIS A 227 -12.98 2.49 -17.27
C HIS A 227 -12.26 1.23 -17.70
N ARG A 228 -12.53 0.78 -18.93
CA ARG A 228 -11.89 -0.35 -19.57
C ARG A 228 -11.72 -0.07 -21.04
N GLN A 229 -10.56 -0.40 -21.58
CA GLN A 229 -10.30 -0.31 -23.02
C GLN A 229 -9.41 -1.46 -23.48
N GLN A 230 -9.50 -1.76 -24.77
CA GLN A 230 -8.57 -2.66 -25.43
C GLN A 230 -7.68 -1.86 -26.39
N ASN A 231 -6.37 -2.08 -26.33
CA ASN A 231 -5.41 -1.53 -27.28
C ASN A 231 -4.55 -2.64 -27.86
N ALA A 232 -4.61 -2.84 -29.18
CA ALA A 232 -3.89 -3.90 -29.89
C ALA A 232 -4.04 -5.31 -29.25
N GLY A 233 -5.23 -5.62 -28.73
CA GLY A 233 -5.53 -6.90 -28.06
C GLY A 233 -5.14 -6.97 -26.58
N LEU A 234 -4.48 -5.94 -26.04
CA LEU A 234 -4.21 -5.81 -24.61
C LEU A 234 -5.37 -5.11 -23.91
N ASP A 235 -5.92 -5.75 -22.87
CA ASP A 235 -6.90 -5.15 -21.99
C ASP A 235 -6.24 -4.16 -21.02
N VAL A 236 -6.86 -3.01 -20.80
CA VAL A 236 -6.39 -1.99 -19.85
C VAL A 236 -7.56 -1.62 -18.95
N VAL A 237 -7.39 -1.87 -17.65
CA VAL A 237 -8.43 -1.67 -16.64
C VAL A 237 -8.03 -0.52 -15.73
N TYR A 238 -8.97 0.40 -15.50
CA TYR A 238 -8.79 1.54 -14.61
C TYR A 238 -9.71 1.34 -13.40
N ARG A 239 -9.11 1.14 -12.24
CA ARG A 239 -9.82 0.89 -10.98
C ARG A 239 -9.73 2.09 -10.06
N GLN A 240 -10.86 2.47 -9.49
CA GLN A 240 -10.89 3.48 -8.43
C GLN A 240 -10.13 2.98 -7.20
N ALA A 241 -9.19 3.80 -6.71
CA ALA A 241 -8.36 3.47 -5.55
C ALA A 241 -8.43 4.61 -4.51
N GLY A 242 -9.66 4.99 -4.14
CA GLY A 242 -9.91 6.15 -3.26
C GLY A 242 -10.16 7.43 -4.04
N ASP A 243 -10.13 8.56 -3.34
CA ASP A 243 -10.42 9.91 -3.85
C ASP A 243 -9.17 10.61 -4.42
N LYS A 244 -7.99 10.03 -4.18
CA LYS A 244 -6.68 10.57 -4.58
C LYS A 244 -5.89 9.67 -5.51
N TYR A 245 -6.38 8.46 -5.78
CA TYR A 245 -5.63 7.49 -6.58
C TYR A 245 -6.51 6.74 -7.57
N LEU A 246 -5.90 6.41 -8.69
CA LEU A 246 -6.42 5.50 -9.71
C LEU A 246 -5.39 4.39 -9.91
N LEU A 247 -5.84 3.13 -9.98
CA LEU A 247 -4.98 1.99 -10.28
C LEU A 247 -5.24 1.55 -11.73
N LEU A 248 -4.24 1.70 -12.59
CA LEU A 248 -4.26 1.19 -13.96
C LEU A 248 -3.61 -0.19 -13.98
N GLU A 249 -4.25 -1.16 -14.62
CA GLU A 249 -3.79 -2.54 -14.71
C GLU A 249 -3.76 -3.04 -16.17
N TYR A 250 -2.70 -3.74 -16.56
CA TYR A 250 -2.52 -4.28 -17.92
C TYR A 250 -2.77 -5.78 -18.02
N GLY A 251 -3.59 -6.18 -18.97
CA GLY A 251 -3.81 -7.55 -19.41
C GLY A 251 -4.41 -8.46 -18.34
N ASP A 252 -4.22 -9.76 -18.50
CA ASP A 252 -4.66 -10.74 -17.51
C ASP A 252 -3.85 -10.65 -16.21
N ASN A 253 -4.36 -11.26 -15.14
CA ASN A 253 -3.66 -11.35 -13.85
C ASN A 253 -2.53 -12.40 -13.89
N VAL A 254 -1.52 -12.12 -14.71
CA VAL A 254 -0.33 -12.94 -14.94
C VAL A 254 0.95 -12.09 -14.88
N LEU A 255 2.09 -12.73 -14.64
CA LEU A 255 3.39 -12.08 -14.78
C LEU A 255 3.80 -12.05 -16.25
N ASP A 256 3.69 -10.87 -16.87
CA ASP A 256 4.26 -10.59 -18.19
C ASP A 256 5.16 -9.35 -18.15
N LEU A 257 6.42 -9.51 -18.55
CA LEU A 257 7.37 -8.40 -18.59
C LEU A 257 6.98 -7.35 -19.64
N ALA A 258 6.22 -7.70 -20.68
CA ALA A 258 5.67 -6.76 -21.64
C ALA A 258 4.72 -5.75 -20.97
N TYR A 259 3.92 -6.20 -19.99
CA TYR A 259 3.05 -5.31 -19.21
C TYR A 259 3.88 -4.31 -18.42
N ARG A 260 4.98 -4.77 -17.81
CA ARG A 260 5.87 -3.88 -17.06
C ARG A 260 6.56 -2.85 -17.96
N LEU A 261 7.00 -3.27 -19.14
CA LEU A 261 7.57 -2.37 -20.15
C LEU A 261 6.53 -1.34 -20.63
N ARG A 262 5.27 -1.74 -20.74
CA ARG A 262 4.17 -0.83 -21.09
C ARG A 262 3.87 0.19 -20.01
N VAL A 263 3.86 -0.22 -18.73
CA VAL A 263 3.84 0.71 -17.58
C VAL A 263 4.97 1.73 -17.70
N HIS A 264 6.20 1.28 -18.03
CA HIS A 264 7.33 2.19 -18.20
C HIS A 264 7.09 3.19 -19.35
N ALA A 265 6.63 2.72 -20.51
CA ALA A 265 6.32 3.58 -21.65
C ALA A 265 5.26 4.64 -21.31
N LEU A 266 4.18 4.25 -20.62
CA LEU A 266 3.15 5.18 -20.15
C LEU A 266 3.74 6.22 -19.19
N MET A 267 4.53 5.78 -18.21
CA MET A 267 5.17 6.68 -17.25
C MET A 267 6.09 7.69 -17.92
N GLU A 268 6.95 7.27 -18.86
CA GLU A 268 7.86 8.18 -19.55
C GLU A 268 7.08 9.16 -20.43
N SER A 269 6.00 8.71 -21.08
CA SER A 269 5.12 9.58 -21.87
C SER A 269 4.43 10.66 -21.00
N LEU A 270 3.91 10.28 -19.83
CA LEU A 270 3.30 11.20 -18.88
C LEU A 270 4.32 12.16 -18.22
N LYS A 271 5.59 11.75 -18.07
CA LYS A 271 6.66 12.65 -17.61
C LYS A 271 7.05 13.66 -18.68
N ALA A 272 7.09 13.24 -19.95
CA ALA A 272 7.41 14.12 -21.06
C ALA A 272 6.29 15.17 -21.27
N GLU A 273 5.04 14.74 -21.14
CA GLU A 273 3.85 15.59 -21.27
C GLU A 273 2.89 15.39 -20.09
N PRO A 274 3.11 16.13 -18.99
CA PRO A 274 2.30 16.01 -17.78
C PRO A 274 0.81 16.31 -18.01
N VAL A 275 -0.05 15.47 -17.43
CA VAL A 275 -1.50 15.71 -17.38
C VAL A 275 -1.83 16.55 -16.14
N PRO A 276 -2.53 17.69 -16.29
CA PRO A 276 -2.91 18.52 -15.15
C PRO A 276 -3.69 17.74 -14.09
N GLY A 277 -3.26 17.87 -12.83
CA GLY A 277 -3.86 17.19 -11.68
C GLY A 277 -3.15 15.90 -11.27
N ILE A 278 -2.39 15.23 -12.16
CA ILE A 278 -1.55 14.09 -11.76
C ILE A 278 -0.36 14.61 -10.93
N VAL A 279 -0.15 14.02 -9.76
CA VAL A 279 0.87 14.41 -8.78
C VAL A 279 2.06 13.46 -8.81
N GLU A 280 1.79 12.15 -8.85
CA GLU A 280 2.81 11.12 -8.74
C GLU A 280 2.40 9.85 -9.50
N LEU A 281 3.40 9.11 -10.00
CA LEU A 281 3.25 7.88 -10.77
C LEU A 281 4.11 6.78 -10.14
N SER A 282 3.46 5.73 -9.64
CA SER A 282 4.13 4.67 -8.88
C SER A 282 3.91 3.30 -9.55
N PRO A 283 4.96 2.68 -10.13
CA PRO A 283 4.82 1.44 -10.89
C PRO A 283 4.78 0.20 -9.99
N GLY A 284 3.80 -0.65 -10.21
CA GLY A 284 3.76 -2.04 -9.75
C GLY A 284 4.35 -3.01 -10.77
N VAL A 285 4.06 -4.30 -10.58
CA VAL A 285 4.46 -5.39 -11.49
C VAL A 285 3.83 -5.22 -12.88
N ARG A 286 2.49 -5.12 -12.92
CA ARG A 286 1.68 -5.02 -14.14
C ARG A 286 0.70 -3.84 -14.09
N SER A 287 0.98 -2.90 -13.19
CA SER A 287 0.09 -1.81 -12.87
C SER A 287 0.84 -0.51 -12.66
N LEU A 288 0.11 0.59 -12.80
CA LEU A 288 0.57 1.93 -12.47
C LEU A 288 -0.45 2.55 -11.52
N GLN A 289 -0.01 2.99 -10.35
CA GLN A 289 -0.83 3.82 -9.49
C GLN A 289 -0.59 5.29 -9.83
N ILE A 290 -1.68 6.00 -10.07
CA ILE A 290 -1.69 7.42 -10.41
C ILE A 290 -2.25 8.15 -9.20
N ASN A 291 -1.40 8.89 -8.51
CA ASN A 291 -1.82 9.85 -7.49
C ASN A 291 -2.22 11.15 -8.20
N PHE A 292 -3.39 11.69 -7.88
CA PHE A 292 -3.88 12.93 -8.46
C PHE A 292 -4.57 13.82 -7.41
N ASP A 293 -4.54 15.13 -7.64
CA ASP A 293 -5.31 16.08 -6.85
C ASP A 293 -6.73 16.20 -7.40
N SER A 294 -7.67 15.52 -6.76
CA SER A 294 -9.10 15.57 -7.10
C SER A 294 -9.72 16.97 -7.08
N ARG A 295 -9.07 17.94 -6.41
CA ARG A 295 -9.49 19.35 -6.43
C ARG A 295 -9.11 20.07 -7.72
N VAL A 296 -8.14 19.55 -8.45
CA VAL A 296 -7.64 20.09 -9.73
C VAL A 296 -8.28 19.36 -10.92
N ALA A 297 -8.42 18.04 -10.84
CA ALA A 297 -9.02 17.22 -11.89
C ALA A 297 -9.93 16.13 -11.32
N HIS A 298 -11.15 16.06 -11.84
CA HIS A 298 -12.07 14.95 -11.57
C HIS A 298 -11.49 13.63 -12.11
N VAL A 299 -11.82 12.50 -11.47
CA VAL A 299 -11.31 11.17 -11.86
C VAL A 299 -11.60 10.85 -13.33
N ASP A 300 -12.78 11.20 -13.85
CA ASP A 300 -13.14 10.96 -15.26
C ASP A 300 -12.21 11.69 -16.23
N ARG A 301 -11.76 12.90 -15.87
CA ARG A 301 -10.83 13.67 -16.71
C ARG A 301 -9.44 13.03 -16.70
N VAL A 302 -9.00 12.54 -15.55
CA VAL A 302 -7.73 11.81 -15.41
C VAL A 302 -7.80 10.51 -16.23
N VAL A 303 -8.87 9.75 -16.09
CA VAL A 303 -9.12 8.51 -16.85
C VAL A 303 -9.12 8.78 -18.35
N ALA A 304 -9.85 9.78 -18.83
CA ALA A 304 -9.91 10.12 -20.26
C ALA A 304 -8.53 10.48 -20.82
N ALA A 305 -7.76 11.30 -20.08
CA ALA A 305 -6.40 11.68 -20.50
C ALA A 305 -5.44 10.47 -20.52
N LEU A 306 -5.54 9.57 -19.53
CA LEU A 306 -4.75 8.35 -19.50
C LEU A 306 -5.15 7.38 -20.63
N ALA A 307 -6.44 7.22 -20.87
CA ALA A 307 -7.00 6.40 -21.93
C ALA A 307 -6.50 6.82 -23.32
N GLU A 308 -6.54 8.12 -23.60
CA GLU A 308 -6.02 8.72 -24.83
C GLU A 308 -4.50 8.52 -24.94
N ARG A 309 -3.75 8.81 -23.87
CA ARG A 309 -2.29 8.64 -23.82
C ARG A 309 -1.88 7.19 -24.08
N GLU A 310 -2.58 6.26 -23.45
CA GLU A 310 -2.39 4.82 -23.57
C GLU A 310 -2.68 4.31 -24.97
N ALA A 311 -3.73 4.83 -25.63
CA ALA A 311 -4.07 4.49 -27.00
C ALA A 311 -2.96 4.89 -28.00
N ALA A 312 -2.23 5.97 -27.71
CA ALA A 312 -1.17 6.50 -28.55
C ALA A 312 0.22 5.88 -28.28
N LEU A 313 0.37 5.00 -27.29
CA LEU A 313 1.67 4.39 -26.98
C LEU A 313 2.14 3.46 -28.10
N PRO A 314 3.44 3.49 -28.43
CA PRO A 314 4.03 2.52 -29.35
C PRO A 314 4.01 1.11 -28.75
N ASP A 315 4.21 0.12 -29.61
CA ASP A 315 4.39 -1.27 -29.18
C ASP A 315 5.68 -1.44 -28.33
N THR A 316 5.64 -2.41 -27.42
CA THR A 316 6.73 -2.68 -26.47
C THR A 316 7.66 -3.81 -26.91
N GLU A 317 7.39 -4.51 -28.03
CA GLU A 317 8.19 -5.65 -28.53
C GLU A 317 9.70 -5.33 -28.66
N HIS A 318 10.03 -4.10 -29.06
CA HIS A 318 11.41 -3.65 -29.26
C HIS A 318 11.86 -2.58 -28.26
N LEU A 319 11.14 -2.42 -27.15
CA LEU A 319 11.49 -1.42 -26.13
C LEU A 319 12.77 -1.85 -25.39
N ALA A 320 13.76 -0.96 -25.38
CA ALA A 320 14.97 -1.12 -24.59
C ALA A 320 14.99 -0.12 -23.43
N VAL A 321 15.36 -0.59 -22.24
CA VAL A 321 15.45 0.23 -21.03
C VAL A 321 16.86 0.22 -20.46
N ASN A 322 17.34 1.39 -20.03
CA ASN A 322 18.63 1.50 -19.35
C ASN A 322 18.56 0.77 -18.01
N THR A 323 19.44 -0.23 -17.83
CA THR A 323 19.45 -1.09 -16.65
C THR A 323 20.82 -1.04 -15.97
N ARG A 324 20.82 -0.93 -14.64
CA ARG A 324 22.00 -1.11 -13.80
C ARG A 324 22.00 -2.52 -13.23
N VAL A 325 23.13 -3.20 -13.32
CA VAL A 325 23.34 -4.52 -12.70
C VAL A 325 24.04 -4.33 -11.37
N LEU A 326 23.39 -4.75 -10.29
CA LEU A 326 23.97 -4.77 -8.94
C LEU A 326 24.36 -6.20 -8.57
N ARG A 327 25.50 -6.36 -7.90
CA ARG A 327 25.93 -7.62 -7.29
C ARG A 327 26.04 -7.41 -5.80
N LEU A 328 25.14 -8.02 -5.05
CA LEU A 328 25.06 -7.87 -3.60
C LEU A 328 25.49 -9.18 -2.92
N PRO A 329 26.27 -9.13 -1.83
CA PRO A 329 26.56 -10.33 -1.05
C PRO A 329 25.30 -10.74 -0.28
N MET A 330 25.00 -12.04 -0.20
CA MET A 330 23.90 -12.55 0.60
C MET A 330 24.39 -13.71 1.46
N ALA A 331 24.06 -13.68 2.75
CA ALA A 331 24.20 -14.81 3.65
C ALA A 331 22.87 -15.59 3.67
N PHE A 332 22.90 -16.85 3.25
CA PHE A 332 21.73 -17.74 3.24
C PHE A 332 21.42 -18.23 4.66
N GLU A 333 20.15 -18.12 5.07
CA GLU A 333 19.67 -18.52 6.42
C GLU A 333 20.56 -18.02 7.58
N ASP A 334 20.97 -16.75 7.54
CA ASP A 334 21.72 -16.16 8.66
C ASP A 334 20.87 -16.09 9.95
N SER A 335 21.55 -15.91 11.08
CA SER A 335 20.92 -15.97 12.41
C SER A 335 19.77 -14.99 12.59
N ASP A 336 19.86 -13.78 12.03
CA ASP A 336 18.83 -12.75 12.20
C ASP A 336 17.58 -13.07 11.38
N THR A 337 17.77 -13.60 10.17
CA THR A 337 16.69 -14.14 9.32
C THR A 337 15.94 -15.25 10.05
N LEU A 338 16.65 -16.23 10.61
CA LEU A 338 16.04 -17.33 11.36
C LEU A 338 15.36 -16.86 12.65
N ALA A 339 15.96 -15.89 13.35
CA ALA A 339 15.38 -15.30 14.56
C ALA A 339 14.07 -14.55 14.27
N ALA A 340 13.94 -13.90 13.11
CA ALA A 340 12.71 -13.25 12.69
C ALA A 340 11.56 -14.26 12.50
N VAL A 341 11.84 -15.43 11.92
CA VAL A 341 10.87 -16.54 11.81
C VAL A 341 10.49 -17.08 13.19
N ALA A 342 11.46 -17.28 14.07
CA ALA A 342 11.21 -17.74 15.44
C ALA A 342 10.35 -16.74 16.24
N ARG A 343 10.63 -15.43 16.11
CA ARG A 343 9.82 -14.37 16.72
C ARG A 343 8.39 -14.38 16.20
N TYR A 344 8.17 -14.58 14.91
CA TYR A 344 6.82 -14.69 14.33
C TYR A 344 6.05 -15.86 14.95
N ARG A 345 6.70 -17.02 15.12
CA ARG A 345 6.09 -18.19 15.76
C ARG A 345 5.64 -17.91 17.20
N GLN A 346 6.46 -17.20 17.95
CA GLN A 346 6.18 -16.88 19.36
C GLN A 346 5.08 -15.82 19.52
N SER A 347 4.98 -14.85 18.61
CA SER A 347 4.18 -13.64 18.83
C SER A 347 2.96 -13.49 17.92
N VAL A 348 2.88 -14.25 16.83
CA VAL A 348 1.82 -14.10 15.81
C VAL A 348 1.15 -15.43 15.47
N ARG A 349 1.90 -16.41 14.97
CA ARG A 349 1.34 -17.71 14.55
C ARG A 349 2.40 -18.80 14.61
N ASP A 350 2.26 -19.75 15.53
CA ASP A 350 3.24 -20.82 15.75
C ASP A 350 3.23 -21.90 14.65
N THR A 351 2.07 -22.15 14.03
CA THR A 351 1.89 -23.21 13.03
C THR A 351 1.29 -22.70 11.73
N ALA A 352 1.95 -23.03 10.61
CA ALA A 352 1.50 -22.77 9.24
C ALA A 352 2.26 -23.69 8.26
N PRO A 353 1.77 -23.90 7.03
CA PRO A 353 2.48 -24.72 6.03
C PRO A 353 3.91 -24.25 5.74
N TRP A 354 4.17 -22.94 5.88
CA TRP A 354 5.48 -22.32 5.66
C TRP A 354 6.39 -22.30 6.90
N LEU A 355 5.96 -22.93 8.00
CA LEU A 355 6.71 -23.03 9.26
C LEU A 355 7.10 -24.50 9.53
N PRO A 356 8.17 -24.77 10.29
CA PRO A 356 9.04 -23.82 10.99
C PRO A 356 10.18 -23.21 10.12
N SER A 357 10.37 -23.69 8.89
CA SER A 357 11.39 -23.20 7.96
C SER A 357 10.77 -22.83 6.61
N ASN A 358 11.00 -21.58 6.22
CA ASN A 358 10.52 -20.97 4.99
C ASN A 358 11.19 -21.58 3.75
N THR A 359 12.49 -21.83 3.81
CA THR A 359 13.28 -22.44 2.72
C THR A 359 12.91 -23.90 2.53
N GLU A 360 12.62 -24.63 3.61
CA GLU A 360 12.10 -25.99 3.52
C GLU A 360 10.71 -26.02 2.91
N PHE A 361 9.85 -25.05 3.24
CA PHE A 361 8.57 -24.90 2.57
C PHE A 361 8.74 -24.68 1.06
N MET A 362 9.64 -23.77 0.65
CA MET A 362 9.97 -23.56 -0.76
C MET A 362 10.48 -24.84 -1.43
N ARG A 363 11.39 -25.57 -0.79
CA ARG A 363 11.90 -26.84 -1.31
C ARG A 363 10.75 -27.81 -1.57
N ARG A 364 9.91 -28.03 -0.55
CA ARG A 364 8.81 -28.99 -0.59
C ARG A 364 7.81 -28.66 -1.68
N ILE A 365 7.40 -27.39 -1.79
CA ILE A 365 6.35 -26.99 -2.73
C ILE A 365 6.81 -26.91 -4.18
N ASN A 366 8.11 -26.70 -4.41
CA ASN A 366 8.71 -26.70 -5.75
C ASN A 366 9.30 -28.07 -6.14
N GLY A 367 9.12 -29.11 -5.31
CA GLY A 367 9.63 -30.46 -5.61
C GLY A 367 11.15 -30.54 -5.70
N LEU A 368 11.88 -29.66 -5.00
CA LEU A 368 13.34 -29.60 -5.06
C LEU A 368 13.98 -30.69 -4.18
N PRO A 369 15.17 -31.21 -4.57
CA PRO A 369 15.80 -32.33 -3.86
C PRO A 369 16.35 -31.96 -2.49
N SER A 370 16.69 -30.69 -2.26
CA SER A 370 17.30 -30.21 -1.01
C SER A 370 17.08 -28.71 -0.81
N VAL A 371 17.24 -28.23 0.43
CA VAL A 371 17.29 -26.79 0.73
C VAL A 371 18.49 -26.11 0.04
N ASP A 372 19.60 -26.84 -0.15
CA ASP A 372 20.74 -26.36 -0.95
C ASP A 372 20.34 -26.04 -2.40
N ALA A 373 19.42 -26.79 -3.01
CA ALA A 373 18.93 -26.48 -4.34
C ALA A 373 18.12 -25.16 -4.39
N VAL A 374 17.41 -24.82 -3.30
CA VAL A 374 16.77 -23.49 -3.14
C VAL A 374 17.86 -22.42 -3.12
N ARG A 375 18.87 -22.58 -2.24
CA ARG A 375 20.01 -21.65 -2.13
C ARG A 375 20.70 -21.42 -3.48
N ASP A 376 21.03 -22.50 -4.18
CA ASP A 376 21.78 -22.43 -5.42
C ASP A 376 20.96 -21.74 -6.52
N THR A 377 19.65 -21.98 -6.57
CA THR A 377 18.72 -21.26 -7.46
C THR A 377 18.73 -19.76 -7.17
N LEU A 378 18.64 -19.36 -5.90
CA LEU A 378 18.66 -17.96 -5.49
C LEU A 378 19.97 -17.25 -5.88
N TYR A 379 21.11 -17.92 -5.73
CA TYR A 379 22.42 -17.34 -6.10
C TYR A 379 22.66 -17.28 -7.62
N GLN A 380 22.04 -18.16 -8.40
CA GLN A 380 22.19 -18.18 -9.86
C GLN A 380 21.20 -17.24 -10.58
N ALA A 381 20.12 -16.87 -9.91
CA ALA A 381 19.09 -16.01 -10.47
C ALA A 381 19.58 -14.58 -10.76
N ARG A 382 19.06 -14.00 -11.85
CA ARG A 382 19.19 -12.58 -12.17
C ARG A 382 17.84 -11.95 -11.96
N TYR A 383 17.75 -11.06 -10.98
CA TYR A 383 16.49 -10.43 -10.59
C TYR A 383 16.32 -9.07 -11.29
N LEU A 384 15.23 -8.91 -12.02
CA LEU A 384 14.80 -7.64 -12.60
C LEU A 384 13.84 -6.95 -11.62
N THR A 385 14.21 -5.75 -11.16
CA THR A 385 13.33 -4.92 -10.33
C THR A 385 12.16 -4.40 -11.16
N LEU A 386 10.94 -4.65 -10.70
CA LEU A 386 9.69 -4.23 -11.32
C LEU A 386 9.13 -2.99 -10.62
N GLY A 387 9.17 -2.94 -9.30
CA GLY A 387 8.72 -1.79 -8.49
C GLY A 387 9.62 -1.57 -7.28
N LEU A 388 9.41 -0.46 -6.58
CA LEU A 388 10.14 -0.08 -5.37
C LEU A 388 9.16 0.12 -4.21
N GLY A 389 9.64 0.01 -2.98
CA GLY A 389 8.80 0.15 -1.79
C GLY A 389 8.04 -1.12 -1.39
N ASP A 390 8.59 -2.31 -1.69
CA ASP A 390 8.09 -3.65 -1.27
C ASP A 390 9.02 -4.33 -0.25
N VAL A 391 9.05 -3.94 1.03
CA VAL A 391 8.28 -2.84 1.59
C VAL A 391 9.15 -1.75 2.20
N TYR A 392 8.76 -0.48 1.98
CA TYR A 392 9.45 0.75 2.42
C TYR A 392 10.82 1.01 1.76
N LEU A 393 11.28 2.27 1.85
CA LEU A 393 12.64 2.74 1.57
C LEU A 393 13.36 2.08 0.38
N GLY A 394 12.72 2.09 -0.79
CA GLY A 394 13.32 1.59 -2.03
C GLY A 394 13.49 0.07 -2.09
N ALA A 395 12.89 -0.68 -1.16
CA ALA A 395 12.85 -2.14 -1.19
C ALA A 395 12.30 -2.64 -2.54
N PRO A 396 13.05 -3.44 -3.31
CA PRO A 396 12.63 -3.83 -4.64
C PRO A 396 11.56 -4.92 -4.58
N CYS A 397 10.54 -4.84 -5.41
CA CYS A 397 9.82 -6.03 -5.89
C CYS A 397 10.49 -6.46 -7.19
N ALA A 398 11.15 -7.61 -7.19
CA ALA A 398 11.95 -8.07 -8.31
C ALA A 398 11.59 -9.51 -8.71
N VAL A 399 11.87 -9.89 -9.94
CA VAL A 399 11.57 -11.25 -10.43
C VAL A 399 12.76 -11.86 -11.17
N PRO A 400 13.01 -13.17 -11.05
CA PRO A 400 13.98 -13.84 -11.91
C PRO A 400 13.62 -13.67 -13.40
N VAL A 401 14.60 -13.18 -14.17
CA VAL A 401 14.49 -13.04 -15.63
C VAL A 401 14.38 -14.41 -16.30
N ASP A 402 15.13 -15.40 -15.80
CA ASP A 402 14.99 -16.79 -16.22
C ASP A 402 13.76 -17.41 -15.53
N PRO A 403 12.71 -17.81 -16.28
CA PRO A 403 11.50 -18.37 -15.69
C PRO A 403 11.74 -19.63 -14.85
N ARG A 404 12.82 -20.37 -15.10
CA ARG A 404 13.16 -21.60 -14.35
C ARG A 404 13.63 -21.32 -12.92
N HIS A 405 13.99 -20.07 -12.61
CA HIS A 405 14.41 -19.65 -11.27
C HIS A 405 13.25 -19.06 -10.45
N ARG A 406 12.03 -19.02 -10.99
CA ARG A 406 10.83 -18.53 -10.31
C ARG A 406 10.29 -19.60 -9.35
N LEU A 407 10.85 -19.66 -8.14
CA LEU A 407 10.38 -20.57 -7.10
C LEU A 407 9.04 -20.08 -6.55
N LEU A 408 7.99 -20.88 -6.70
CA LEU A 408 6.65 -20.56 -6.22
C LEU A 408 6.58 -20.67 -4.70
N THR A 409 5.99 -19.68 -4.05
CA THR A 409 5.70 -19.73 -2.61
C THR A 409 4.47 -18.90 -2.25
N SER A 410 4.02 -18.95 -1.00
CA SER A 410 2.94 -18.10 -0.50
C SER A 410 3.50 -16.89 0.23
N LYS A 411 2.74 -15.79 0.30
CA LYS A 411 2.98 -14.77 1.33
C LYS A 411 2.41 -15.25 2.68
N TYR A 412 2.86 -14.66 3.77
CA TYR A 412 2.41 -14.95 5.12
C TYR A 412 0.93 -14.57 5.31
N SER A 413 0.21 -15.37 6.11
CA SER A 413 -1.15 -15.06 6.59
C SER A 413 -1.25 -15.31 8.10
N PRO A 414 -1.37 -14.26 8.94
CA PRO A 414 -1.15 -12.85 8.63
C PRO A 414 0.35 -12.51 8.43
N ALA A 415 0.64 -11.35 7.86
CA ALA A 415 2.01 -10.85 7.69
C ALA A 415 2.75 -10.63 9.04
N ARG A 416 4.09 -10.72 9.02
CA ARG A 416 4.93 -10.41 10.20
C ARG A 416 4.83 -8.94 10.58
N THR A 417 5.09 -8.67 11.85
CA THR A 417 5.20 -7.31 12.41
C THR A 417 6.64 -6.79 12.44
N PHE A 418 7.63 -7.65 12.23
CA PHE A 418 9.05 -7.33 12.27
C PHE A 418 9.84 -8.26 11.34
N THR A 419 10.78 -7.66 10.60
CA THR A 419 11.75 -8.27 9.69
C THR A 419 12.99 -7.39 9.75
N PRO A 420 14.20 -7.94 9.99
CA PRO A 420 15.43 -7.15 10.03
C PRO A 420 15.76 -6.48 8.70
N GLU A 421 16.39 -5.30 8.73
CA GLU A 421 16.99 -4.65 7.57
C GLU A 421 17.92 -5.59 6.78
N GLY A 422 17.88 -5.48 5.46
CA GLY A 422 18.68 -6.24 4.51
C GLY A 422 18.15 -7.66 4.26
N THR A 423 17.15 -8.12 5.02
CA THR A 423 16.59 -9.47 4.83
C THR A 423 16.10 -9.62 3.40
N VAL A 424 16.38 -10.78 2.79
CA VAL A 424 15.88 -11.17 1.47
C VAL A 424 14.68 -12.08 1.66
N GLY A 425 13.60 -11.78 0.96
CA GLY A 425 12.36 -12.55 1.00
C GLY A 425 11.90 -12.98 -0.39
N ILE A 426 11.17 -14.09 -0.48
CA ILE A 426 10.45 -14.54 -1.68
C ILE A 426 8.95 -14.63 -1.39
N GLY A 427 8.10 -14.06 -2.24
CA GLY A 427 6.64 -14.05 -2.08
C GLY A 427 5.95 -14.25 -3.41
N GLY A 428 5.19 -15.33 -3.58
CA GLY A 428 4.84 -15.78 -4.93
C GLY A 428 6.11 -16.23 -5.65
N VAL A 429 6.40 -15.61 -6.79
CA VAL A 429 7.68 -15.74 -7.53
C VAL A 429 8.59 -14.52 -7.38
N TYR A 430 8.17 -13.52 -6.60
CA TYR A 430 8.87 -12.25 -6.44
C TYR A 430 9.89 -12.30 -5.32
N MET A 431 10.98 -11.57 -5.48
CA MET A 431 12.03 -11.33 -4.49
C MET A 431 11.94 -9.91 -3.98
N CYS A 432 12.16 -9.74 -2.69
CA CYS A 432 12.38 -8.43 -2.08
C CYS A 432 13.62 -8.39 -1.18
N ILE A 433 14.10 -7.17 -0.94
CA ILE A 433 15.13 -6.87 0.06
C ILE A 433 14.54 -5.80 0.98
N TYR A 434 14.41 -6.10 2.27
CA TYR A 434 13.85 -5.17 3.25
C TYR A 434 14.82 -4.00 3.48
N GLY A 435 14.43 -2.78 3.11
CA GLY A 435 15.30 -1.59 3.18
C GLY A 435 15.47 -0.99 4.58
N MET A 436 14.82 -1.57 5.58
CA MET A 436 14.82 -1.16 6.99
C MET A 436 14.18 -2.25 7.85
N ASP A 437 14.25 -2.12 9.17
CA ASP A 437 13.45 -2.94 10.08
C ASP A 437 11.96 -2.68 9.87
N SER A 438 11.19 -3.68 9.43
CA SER A 438 9.79 -3.46 9.04
C SER A 438 8.87 -4.69 9.17
N PRO A 439 7.54 -4.50 9.12
CA PRO A 439 6.61 -5.58 8.80
C PRO A 439 6.94 -6.25 7.46
N GLY A 440 6.47 -7.47 7.23
CA GLY A 440 6.76 -8.18 5.98
C GLY A 440 5.95 -9.46 5.77
N GLY A 441 5.54 -9.69 4.52
CA GLY A 441 4.76 -10.85 4.11
C GLY A 441 5.54 -11.95 3.38
N TYR A 442 6.77 -11.68 2.92
CA TYR A 442 7.52 -12.62 2.08
C TYR A 442 8.19 -13.71 2.91
N GLN A 443 8.42 -14.88 2.33
CA GLN A 443 9.14 -15.98 2.94
C GLN A 443 10.63 -15.68 3.03
N LEU A 444 11.21 -15.78 4.23
CA LEU A 444 12.56 -15.32 4.50
C LEU A 444 13.61 -16.36 4.06
N VAL A 445 14.66 -15.93 3.36
CA VAL A 445 15.67 -16.85 2.79
C VAL A 445 17.12 -16.52 3.17
N GLY A 446 17.40 -15.27 3.56
CA GLY A 446 18.74 -14.84 3.92
C GLY A 446 18.80 -13.33 4.11
N ARG A 447 20.00 -12.77 4.12
CA ARG A 447 20.20 -11.33 4.34
C ARG A 447 21.38 -10.77 3.55
N THR A 448 21.23 -9.54 3.09
CA THR A 448 22.25 -8.78 2.35
C THR A 448 22.62 -7.50 3.11
N VAL A 449 23.44 -6.66 2.48
CA VAL A 449 23.79 -5.32 2.99
C VAL A 449 22.60 -4.36 2.89
N PRO A 450 22.58 -3.28 3.69
CA PRO A 450 21.57 -2.23 3.55
C PRO A 450 21.51 -1.69 2.11
N ILE A 451 20.29 -1.51 1.61
CA ILE A 451 20.01 -1.01 0.25
C ILE A 451 19.51 0.43 0.22
N TRP A 452 19.20 0.99 1.39
CA TRP A 452 18.84 2.38 1.58
C TRP A 452 19.97 3.10 2.31
N ASN A 453 20.29 4.32 1.87
CA ASN A 453 21.29 5.17 2.51
C ASN A 453 20.62 6.51 2.84
N SER A 454 20.26 6.67 4.11
CA SER A 454 19.57 7.85 4.67
C SER A 454 20.49 9.05 4.86
#